data_AF-A0A2M7YNW4-F1
#
_entry.id   AF-A0A2M7YNW4-F1
#
_cell.length_a   1.000
_cell.length_b   1.000
_cell.length_c   1.000
_cell.angle_alpha   90.00
_cell.angle_beta   90.00
_cell.angle_gamma   90.00
#
_symmetry.space_group_name_H-M   'P 1'
#
loop_
_entity.id
_entity.type
_entity.pdbx_description
1 polymer ?
#
loop_
_entity_poly.entity_id
_entity_poly.type
_entity_poly.pdbx_seq_one_letter_code
_entity_poly.pdbx_strand_id
1 'polypeptide(L)'
;MPTMRQRHTKSRRNKRRSHHALKTQIFGLCAKCGQSVLPHRVCLNCGIYRGREIVDVLKKLTKKEKKEKKKEMTEQEKQTKGMDMESLSVKS
;
A
#
# COMPACT_ATOMS: atom_id res chain seq x y z
N MET A 1 24.27 -29.66 27.95
CA MET A 1 24.08 -28.77 26.77
C MET A 1 25.30 -27.87 26.61
N PRO A 2 25.77 -27.61 25.38
CA PRO A 2 26.88 -26.69 25.17
C PRO A 2 26.48 -25.27 25.58
N THR A 3 27.28 -24.63 26.44
CA THR A 3 27.09 -23.25 26.89
C THR A 3 28.16 -22.34 26.30
N MET A 4 27.82 -21.05 26.11
CA MET A 4 28.76 -20.08 25.55
C MET A 4 29.94 -19.88 26.52
N ARG A 5 31.15 -20.26 26.09
CA ARG A 5 32.36 -20.15 26.93
C ARG A 5 32.76 -18.71 27.26
N GLN A 6 32.51 -17.76 26.35
CA GLN A 6 32.86 -16.33 26.51
C GLN A 6 31.91 -15.42 25.73
N ARG A 7 31.72 -14.20 26.23
CA ARG A 7 30.91 -13.16 25.56
C ARG A 7 31.46 -12.82 24.19
N HIS A 8 30.59 -12.78 23.17
CA HIS A 8 30.99 -12.31 21.85
C HIS A 8 31.39 -10.82 21.85
N THR A 9 32.47 -10.51 21.15
CA THR A 9 32.92 -9.13 20.94
C THR A 9 31.90 -8.33 20.13
N LYS A 10 31.90 -7.00 20.31
CA LYS A 10 31.03 -6.09 19.55
C LYS A 10 31.25 -6.24 18.03
N SER A 11 32.50 -6.42 17.60
CA SER A 11 32.87 -6.66 16.20
C SER A 11 32.24 -7.94 15.65
N ARG A 12 32.36 -9.08 16.35
CA ARG A 12 31.76 -10.35 15.91
C ARG A 12 30.23 -10.28 15.83
N ARG A 13 29.59 -9.60 16.78
CA ARG A 13 28.14 -9.35 16.75
C ARG A 13 27.75 -8.50 15.54
N ASN A 14 28.45 -7.41 15.30
CA ASN A 14 28.12 -6.46 14.23
C ASN A 14 28.38 -7.07 12.84
N LYS A 15 29.46 -7.83 12.66
CA LYS A 15 29.76 -8.58 11.42
C LYS A 15 28.70 -9.64 11.12
N ARG A 16 28.09 -10.26 12.13
CA ARG A 16 26.95 -11.15 11.90
C ARG A 16 25.70 -10.38 11.48
N ARG A 17 25.46 -9.22 12.10
CA ARG A 17 24.29 -8.38 11.83
C ARG A 17 24.36 -7.60 10.51
N SER A 18 25.52 -7.48 9.87
CA SER A 18 25.64 -6.77 8.59
C SER A 18 24.80 -7.38 7.46
N HIS A 19 24.48 -8.67 7.55
CA HIS A 19 23.62 -9.35 6.59
C HIS A 19 22.12 -9.26 6.92
N HIS A 20 21.73 -8.68 8.05
CA HIS A 20 20.33 -8.57 8.48
C HIS A 20 19.63 -7.30 7.96
N ALA A 21 20.00 -6.84 6.77
CA ALA A 21 19.34 -5.69 6.14
C ALA A 21 17.92 -6.09 5.66
N LEU A 22 16.95 -5.22 5.91
CA LEU A 22 15.59 -5.38 5.40
C LEU A 22 15.56 -5.08 3.91
N LYS A 23 14.83 -5.89 3.13
CA LYS A 23 14.59 -5.64 1.71
C LYS A 23 13.36 -4.77 1.54
N THR A 24 13.43 -3.80 0.64
CA THR A 24 12.27 -2.99 0.25
C THR A 24 11.28 -3.82 -0.55
N GLN A 25 10.00 -3.48 -0.42
CA GLN A 25 8.92 -4.09 -1.20
C GLN A 25 8.54 -3.18 -2.36
N ILE A 26 8.23 -3.79 -3.50
CA ILE A 26 7.76 -3.09 -4.69
C ILE A 26 6.24 -3.00 -4.62
N PHE A 27 5.72 -1.79 -4.79
CA PHE A 27 4.29 -1.52 -4.89
C PHE A 27 3.96 -1.00 -6.30
N GLY A 28 2.85 -1.47 -6.86
CA GLY A 28 2.28 -0.95 -8.11
C GLY A 28 1.00 -0.16 -7.84
N LEU A 29 0.52 0.59 -8.82
CA LEU A 29 -0.74 1.32 -8.71
C LEU A 29 -1.91 0.44 -9.13
N CYS A 30 -3.04 0.53 -8.41
CA CYS A 30 -4.28 -0.14 -8.79
C CYS A 30 -4.98 0.60 -9.93
N ALA A 31 -5.38 -0.12 -10.98
CA ALA A 31 -6.03 0.46 -12.15
C ALA A 31 -7.40 1.12 -11.89
N LYS A 32 -8.13 0.74 -10.82
CA LYS A 32 -9.46 1.31 -10.52
C LYS A 32 -9.43 2.47 -9.52
N CYS A 33 -8.59 2.39 -8.49
CA CYS A 33 -8.60 3.37 -7.38
C CYS A 33 -7.28 4.14 -7.22
N GLY A 34 -6.26 3.89 -8.05
CA GLY A 34 -4.97 4.58 -8.00
C GLY A 34 -4.12 4.31 -6.74
N GLN A 35 -4.58 3.48 -5.81
CA GLN A 35 -3.84 3.18 -4.59
C GLN A 35 -2.69 2.19 -4.81
N SER A 36 -1.71 2.23 -3.90
CA SER A 36 -0.59 1.30 -3.90
C SER A 36 -1.05 -0.11 -3.52
N VAL A 37 -0.67 -1.08 -4.34
CA VAL A 37 -1.02 -2.49 -4.19
C VAL A 37 0.23 -3.34 -4.40
N LEU A 38 0.33 -4.41 -3.63
CA LEU A 38 1.38 -5.42 -3.80
C LEU A 38 1.12 -6.24 -5.08
N PRO A 39 2.17 -6.60 -5.83
CA PRO A 39 2.02 -7.44 -7.01
C PRO A 39 1.38 -8.79 -6.64
N HIS A 40 0.55 -9.32 -7.54
CA HIS A 40 -0.21 -10.57 -7.37
C HIS A 40 -1.17 -10.62 -6.18
N ARG A 41 -1.54 -9.48 -5.58
CA ARG A 41 -2.59 -9.40 -4.55
C ARG A 41 -3.82 -8.66 -5.04
N VAL A 42 -4.96 -8.97 -4.44
CA VAL A 42 -6.21 -8.22 -4.64
C VAL A 42 -6.07 -6.87 -3.93
N CYS A 43 -6.57 -5.80 -4.55
CA CYS A 43 -6.61 -4.50 -3.90
C CYS A 43 -7.56 -4.54 -2.68
N LEU A 44 -7.06 -4.19 -1.50
CA LEU A 44 -7.85 -4.21 -0.26
C LEU A 44 -8.94 -3.14 -0.22
N ASN A 45 -8.81 -2.08 -1.00
CA ASN A 45 -9.77 -0.99 -1.03
C ASN A 45 -10.92 -1.25 -2.02
N CYS A 46 -10.61 -1.65 -3.25
CA CYS A 46 -11.63 -1.85 -4.30
C CYS A 46 -12.01 -3.31 -4.56
N GLY A 47 -11.32 -4.28 -3.94
CA GLY A 47 -11.64 -5.71 -4.05
C GLY A 47 -11.38 -6.34 -5.42
N ILE A 48 -10.65 -5.64 -6.29
CA ILE A 48 -10.43 -6.03 -7.68
C ILE A 48 -9.02 -6.57 -7.92
N TYR A 49 -8.96 -7.56 -8.80
CA TYR A 49 -7.73 -8.09 -9.37
C TYR A 49 -7.95 -8.41 -10.85
N ARG A 50 -7.05 -7.94 -11.71
CA ARG A 50 -7.10 -8.15 -13.17
C ARG A 50 -8.47 -7.84 -13.80
N GLY A 51 -9.09 -6.74 -13.38
CA GLY A 51 -10.37 -6.27 -13.93
C GLY A 51 -11.60 -7.05 -13.47
N ARG A 52 -11.47 -8.02 -12.57
CA ARG A 52 -12.61 -8.75 -11.98
C ARG A 52 -12.79 -8.37 -10.51
N GLU A 53 -14.04 -8.19 -10.10
CA GLU A 53 -14.43 -8.02 -8.70
C GLU A 53 -14.41 -9.39 -8.02
N ILE A 54 -13.45 -9.60 -7.12
CA ILE A 54 -13.25 -10.87 -6.41
C ILE A 54 -13.76 -10.76 -4.97
N VAL A 55 -13.55 -9.60 -4.35
CA VAL A 55 -14.02 -9.32 -2.99
C VAL A 55 -15.06 -8.22 -3.06
N ASP A 56 -16.30 -8.57 -2.75
CA ASP A 56 -17.36 -7.58 -2.54
C ASP A 56 -17.17 -6.89 -1.19
N VAL A 57 -16.27 -5.91 -1.14
CA VAL A 57 -16.00 -5.09 0.06
C VAL A 57 -17.28 -4.41 0.57
N LEU A 58 -18.27 -4.23 -0.31
CA LEU A 58 -19.56 -3.61 -0.02
C LEU A 58 -20.61 -4.56 0.58
N LYS A 59 -20.46 -5.89 0.54
CA LYS A 59 -21.55 -6.78 1.02
C LYS A 59 -21.83 -6.65 2.52
N LYS A 60 -20.83 -6.30 3.33
CA LYS A 60 -20.94 -6.23 4.80
C LYS A 60 -21.23 -4.83 5.38
N LEU A 61 -21.33 -3.80 4.53
CA LEU A 61 -21.57 -2.42 4.97
C LEU A 61 -23.06 -2.08 4.99
N THR A 62 -23.49 -1.32 5.99
CA THR A 62 -24.85 -0.76 6.07
C THR A 62 -25.11 0.24 4.94
N LYS A 63 -26.38 0.50 4.60
CA LYS A 63 -26.74 1.43 3.50
C LYS A 63 -26.19 2.85 3.69
N LYS A 64 -26.01 3.31 4.94
CA LYS A 64 -25.46 4.63 5.26
C LYS A 64 -23.96 4.72 4.95
N GLU A 65 -23.18 3.75 5.42
CA GLU A 65 -21.72 3.68 5.20
C GLU A 65 -21.36 3.53 3.70
N LYS A 66 -22.21 2.86 2.92
CA LYS A 66 -22.06 2.78 1.46
C LYS A 66 -22.23 4.13 0.75
N LYS A 67 -23.07 5.02 1.29
CA LYS A 67 -23.35 6.33 0.69
C LYS A 67 -22.20 7.30 0.99
N GLU A 68 -21.65 7.24 2.20
CA GLU A 68 -20.50 8.06 2.62
C GLU A 68 -19.23 7.68 1.84
N LYS A 69 -18.88 6.39 1.78
CA LYS A 69 -17.74 5.93 0.98
C LYS A 69 -17.83 6.30 -0.50
N LYS A 70 -19.03 6.31 -1.08
CA LYS A 70 -19.22 6.75 -2.47
C LYS A 70 -18.97 8.25 -2.64
N LYS A 71 -19.40 9.09 -1.69
CA LYS A 71 -19.15 10.54 -1.72
C LYS A 71 -17.66 10.85 -1.59
N GLU A 72 -17.00 10.21 -0.62
CA GLU A 72 -15.56 10.35 -0.39
C GLU A 72 -14.76 9.95 -1.64
N MET A 73 -15.11 8.83 -2.28
CA MET A 73 -14.46 8.39 -3.52
C MET A 73 -14.67 9.39 -4.68
N THR A 74 -15.85 10.02 -4.79
CA THR A 74 -16.10 11.06 -5.82
C THR A 74 -15.39 12.39 -5.51
N GLU A 75 -15.18 12.71 -4.25
CA GLU A 75 -14.47 13.93 -3.83
C GLU A 75 -12.96 13.79 -4.05
N GLN A 76 -12.41 12.61 -3.76
CA GLN A 76 -11.01 12.28 -4.05
C GLN A 76 -10.71 12.34 -5.56
N GLU A 77 -11.61 11.82 -6.42
CA GLU A 77 -11.45 11.95 -7.88
C GLU A 77 -11.54 13.39 -8.39
N LYS A 78 -12.30 14.27 -7.72
CA LYS A 78 -12.38 15.70 -8.07
C LYS A 78 -11.13 16.45 -7.62
N GLN A 79 -10.60 16.13 -6.45
CA GLN A 79 -9.37 16.73 -5.94
C GLN A 79 -8.15 16.35 -6.80
N THR A 80 -8.04 15.08 -7.21
CA THR A 80 -6.94 14.66 -8.10
C THR A 80 -7.02 15.35 -9.47
N LYS A 81 -8.22 15.48 -10.06
CA LYS A 81 -8.42 16.19 -11.33
C LYS A 81 -8.16 17.71 -11.24
N GLY A 82 -8.42 18.32 -10.08
CA GLY A 82 -8.12 19.73 -9.82
C GLY A 82 -6.62 20.00 -9.75
N MET A 83 -5.87 19.14 -9.06
CA MET A 83 -4.42 19.25 -8.94
C MET A 83 -3.69 19.07 -10.27
N ASP A 84 -4.20 18.21 -11.16
CA ASP A 84 -3.63 18.02 -12.51
C ASP A 84 -3.76 19.29 -13.38
N MET A 85 -4.90 20.00 -13.32
CA MET A 85 -5.13 21.25 -14.06
C MET A 85 -4.25 22.41 -13.56
N GLU A 86 -3.99 22.47 -12.26
CA GLU A 86 -3.18 23.53 -11.64
C GLU A 86 -1.67 23.29 -11.83
N SER A 87 -1.25 22.03 -11.95
CA SER A 87 0.13 21.66 -12.29
C SER A 87 0.52 21.94 -13.76
N LEU A 88 -0.47 22.04 -14.65
CA LEU A 88 -0.30 22.36 -16.07
C LEU A 88 -0.23 23.86 -16.34
N SER A 89 -0.79 24.71 -15.47
CA SER A 89 -0.79 26.17 -15.65
C SER A 89 0.50 26.85 -15.18
N VAL A 90 1.24 26.27 -14.23
CA VAL A 90 2.47 26.84 -13.65
C VAL A 90 3.73 26.57 -14.51
N LYS A 91 3.63 25.78 -15.59
CA LYS A 91 4.74 25.47 -16.52
C LYS A 91 4.87 26.43 -17.72
N SER A 92 4.26 27.62 -17.66
CA SER A 92 4.34 28.66 -18.69
C SER A 92 5.30 29.77 -18.30
#